data_AF-A0AAN8XF16-F1
#
_entry.id   AF-A0AAN8XF16-F1
#
_cell.length_a   1.000
_cell.length_b   1.000
_cell.length_c   1.000
_cell.angle_alpha   90.00
_cell.angle_beta   90.00
_cell.angle_gamma   90.00
#
_symmetry.space_group_name_H-M   'P 1'
#
loop_
_entity.id
_entity.type
_entity.pdbx_description
1 polymer ?
#
loop_
_entity_poly.entity_id
_entity_poly.type
_entity_poly.pdbx_seq_one_letter_code
_entity_poly.pdbx_strand_id
1 'polypeptide(L)'
;MFAQLFRDALTEYTYAAELAGLTYCLSNTKYGLTLTVKGYNDKEHVLLEKIMERMTSFEIDPKRFEILKDAYVRALRNFSADQPHQHVVYYTSLLLGEHGWTKEELLAATEELTVESLENFIPRFLSGLHIEMLIHGNMSQDAAMSLADIIQDHLKKSAHTRPLLPSQLTRQREYQLSDDCSLVYQADNSVHRSSAVETYFQCGVQGTHQNMLLELLCQIIAEPAFDELRTKEQLGYIVWSGIRRANGTQGLRIIVQGDRHPQYLDARIEAFLHKMGDRLEGLSEEDFLRHRDALASRRLERPKKLAHLTSTWWMEITSNQYNFDRDAIEVEHLKTLTKQDVIAYYKLWIEHAASQRRKLSVQVVSTAPGGAGNPETATVEAIQPDDGLSLPPPLREVLILVVVCFLSLFET
;
A
#
# COMPACT_ATOMS: atom_id res chain seq x y z
N MET A 1 -12.41 7.05 14.37
CA MET A 1 -12.98 8.09 15.24
C MET A 1 -12.10 8.41 16.45
N PHE A 2 -11.81 7.46 17.36
CA PHE A 2 -10.98 7.71 18.57
C PHE A 2 -9.69 8.51 18.29
N ALA A 3 -8.83 8.04 17.37
CA ALA A 3 -7.58 8.73 17.05
C ALA A 3 -7.78 10.17 16.50
N GLN A 4 -8.87 10.45 15.78
CA GLN A 4 -9.17 11.79 15.29
C GLN A 4 -9.56 12.73 16.42
N LEU A 5 -10.49 12.29 17.29
CA LEU A 5 -10.91 13.03 18.48
C LEU A 5 -9.75 13.28 19.45
N PHE A 6 -8.90 12.27 19.63
CA PHE A 6 -7.71 12.40 20.47
C PHE A 6 -6.78 13.49 19.93
N ARG A 7 -6.45 13.46 18.63
CA ARG A 7 -5.59 14.49 18.03
C ARG A 7 -6.19 15.88 18.14
N ASP A 8 -7.49 16.00 17.87
CA ASP A 8 -8.23 17.25 17.98
C ASP A 8 -8.15 17.82 19.41
N ALA A 9 -8.42 16.99 20.42
CA ALA A 9 -8.39 17.38 21.82
C ALA A 9 -6.98 17.76 22.34
N LEU A 10 -5.92 17.20 21.75
CA LEU A 10 -4.54 17.52 22.12
C LEU A 10 -3.96 18.71 21.34
N THR A 11 -4.63 19.18 20.29
CA THR A 11 -4.07 20.16 19.34
C THR A 11 -3.57 21.42 20.04
N GLU A 12 -4.38 22.00 20.94
CA GLU A 12 -4.03 23.22 21.67
C GLU A 12 -2.77 23.04 22.54
N TYR A 13 -2.68 21.92 23.26
CA TYR A 13 -1.52 21.62 24.11
C TYR A 13 -0.26 21.39 23.27
N THR A 14 -0.37 20.65 22.17
CA THR A 14 0.80 20.27 21.36
C THR A 14 1.29 21.36 20.42
N TYR A 15 0.52 22.44 20.22
CA TYR A 15 0.91 23.52 19.32
C TYR A 15 2.24 24.18 19.71
N ALA A 16 2.45 24.45 20.99
CA ALA A 16 3.71 25.00 21.48
C ALA A 16 4.89 24.02 21.31
N ALA A 17 4.64 22.73 21.49
CA ALA A 17 5.64 21.69 21.25
C ALA A 17 6.04 21.63 19.76
N GLU A 18 5.05 21.72 18.86
CA GLU A 18 5.28 21.74 17.42
C GLU A 18 6.13 22.94 16.98
N LEU A 19 5.81 24.14 17.50
CA LEU A 19 6.64 25.34 17.28
C LEU A 19 8.07 25.18 17.83
N ALA A 20 8.24 24.42 18.92
CA ALA A 20 9.53 24.08 19.49
C ALA A 20 10.24 22.92 18.77
N GLY A 21 9.70 22.42 17.65
CA GLY A 21 10.31 21.35 16.85
C GLY A 21 10.04 19.94 17.37
N LEU A 22 9.01 19.74 18.20
CA LEU A 22 8.57 18.45 18.72
C LEU A 22 7.14 18.15 18.27
N THR A 23 6.99 17.07 17.52
CA THR A 23 5.70 16.69 16.91
C THR A 23 5.32 15.26 17.31
N TYR A 24 4.03 15.00 17.35
CA TYR A 24 3.50 13.64 17.47
C TYR A 24 2.48 13.37 16.37
N CYS A 25 2.27 12.09 16.07
CA CYS A 25 1.20 11.63 15.21
C CYS A 25 0.61 10.38 15.83
N LEU A 26 -0.71 10.35 15.96
CA LEU A 26 -1.47 9.16 16.34
C LEU A 26 -2.36 8.76 15.16
N SER A 27 -2.19 7.56 14.63
CA SER A 27 -3.02 7.01 13.56
C SER A 27 -3.55 5.63 13.92
N ASN A 28 -4.68 5.24 13.34
CA ASN A 28 -5.15 3.86 13.40
C ASN A 28 -4.58 3.06 12.23
N THR A 29 -4.35 1.78 12.48
CA THR A 29 -3.96 0.79 11.48
C THR A 29 -4.94 -0.37 11.53
N LYS A 30 -4.78 -1.34 10.62
CA LYS A 30 -5.51 -2.61 10.67
C LYS A 30 -5.21 -3.46 11.92
N TYR A 31 -4.15 -3.13 12.66
CA TYR A 31 -3.70 -3.89 13.84
C TYR A 31 -3.81 -3.10 15.16
N GLY A 32 -4.39 -1.90 15.15
CA GLY A 32 -4.53 -1.06 16.36
C GLY A 32 -4.14 0.39 16.12
N LEU A 33 -3.29 0.95 16.98
CA LEU A 33 -2.82 2.33 16.91
C LEU A 33 -1.31 2.39 16.65
N THR A 34 -0.88 3.44 15.96
CA THR A 34 0.53 3.82 15.84
C THR A 34 0.69 5.22 16.40
N LEU A 35 1.48 5.32 17.46
CA LEU A 35 1.94 6.59 18.02
C LEU A 35 3.38 6.83 17.58
N THR A 36 3.63 7.99 16.99
CA THR A 36 4.97 8.45 16.64
C THR A 36 5.23 9.77 17.34
N VAL A 37 6.33 9.89 18.07
CA VAL A 37 6.86 11.15 18.60
C VAL A 37 8.20 11.40 17.91
N LYS A 38 8.43 12.63 17.42
CA LYS A 38 9.66 13.00 16.71
C LYS A 38 10.01 14.46 16.96
N GLY A 39 11.29 14.75 17.16
CA GLY A 39 11.77 16.11 17.38
C GLY A 39 13.03 16.15 18.23
N TYR A 40 13.22 17.26 18.94
CA TYR A 40 14.29 17.39 19.93
C TYR A 40 14.00 16.54 21.18
N ASN A 41 15.01 15.82 21.67
CA ASN A 41 14.90 14.86 22.76
C ASN A 41 14.69 15.50 24.15
N ASP A 42 15.08 16.77 24.37
CA ASP A 42 15.07 17.43 25.68
C ASP A 42 13.69 17.39 26.38
N LYS A 43 12.59 17.56 25.63
CA LYS A 43 11.21 17.56 26.18
C LYS A 43 10.33 16.44 25.62
N GLU A 44 10.92 15.46 24.96
CA GLU A 44 10.20 14.32 24.37
C GLU A 44 9.43 13.52 25.43
N HIS A 45 10.07 13.21 26.55
CA HIS A 45 9.46 12.52 27.68
C HIS A 45 8.26 13.28 28.26
N VAL A 46 8.32 14.62 28.33
CA VAL A 46 7.21 15.46 28.85
C VAL A 46 6.00 15.37 27.93
N LEU A 47 6.23 15.45 26.62
CA LEU A 47 5.14 15.31 25.65
C LEU A 47 4.55 13.90 25.67
N LEU A 48 5.40 12.85 25.72
CA LEU A 48 4.96 11.46 25.78
C LEU A 48 4.11 11.19 27.03
N GLU A 49 4.58 11.65 28.19
CA GLU A 49 3.84 11.57 29.47
C GLU A 49 2.44 12.16 29.31
N LYS A 50 2.33 13.37 28.72
CA LYS A 50 1.03 14.01 28.54
C LYS A 50 0.12 13.27 27.56
N ILE A 51 0.69 12.73 26.48
CA ILE A 51 -0.05 11.92 25.50
C ILE A 51 -0.63 10.69 26.20
N MET A 52 0.18 9.98 27.00
CA MET A 52 -0.26 8.76 27.69
C MET A 52 -1.28 9.03 28.80
N GLU A 53 -1.07 10.08 29.58
CA GLU A 53 -2.04 10.56 30.58
C GLU A 53 -3.40 10.82 29.91
N ARG A 54 -3.40 11.60 28.82
CA ARG A 54 -4.63 11.97 28.12
C ARG A 54 -5.26 10.79 27.38
N MET A 55 -4.48 9.81 26.90
CA MET A 55 -4.99 8.64 26.19
C MET A 55 -5.75 7.70 27.11
N THR A 56 -5.25 7.53 28.34
CA THR A 56 -5.84 6.63 29.33
C THR A 56 -6.98 7.25 30.13
N SER A 57 -7.13 8.58 30.08
CA SER A 57 -8.22 9.35 30.71
C SER A 57 -9.05 10.13 29.69
N PHE A 58 -9.13 9.63 28.45
CA PHE A 58 -9.76 10.37 27.37
C PHE A 58 -11.28 10.46 27.55
N GLU A 59 -11.79 11.69 27.66
CA GLU A 59 -13.21 11.99 27.67
C GLU A 59 -13.63 12.61 26.33
N ILE A 60 -14.77 12.16 25.81
CA ILE A 60 -15.27 12.58 24.51
C ILE A 60 -16.10 13.84 24.69
N ASP A 61 -15.76 14.92 24.00
CA ASP A 61 -16.67 16.06 23.85
C ASP A 61 -17.73 15.71 22.79
N PRO A 62 -19.03 15.59 23.15
CA PRO A 62 -20.08 15.26 22.20
C PRO A 62 -20.18 16.22 21.02
N LYS A 63 -19.88 17.51 21.23
CA LYS A 63 -19.91 18.50 20.14
C LYS A 63 -18.78 18.27 19.14
N ARG A 64 -17.58 17.96 19.63
CA ARG A 64 -16.44 17.63 18.76
C ARG A 64 -16.66 16.31 18.04
N PHE A 65 -17.28 15.33 18.71
CA PHE A 65 -17.68 14.07 18.10
C PHE A 65 -18.56 14.29 16.87
N GLU A 66 -19.65 15.05 16.98
CA GLU A 66 -20.56 15.28 15.84
C GLU A 66 -19.87 15.99 14.67
N ILE A 67 -19.03 17.00 14.95
CA ILE A 67 -18.27 17.72 13.91
C ILE A 67 -17.30 16.78 13.18
N LEU A 68 -16.55 15.95 13.92
CA LEU A 68 -15.58 15.05 13.32
C LEU A 68 -16.23 13.83 12.66
N LYS A 69 -17.39 13.38 13.17
CA LYS A 69 -18.22 12.37 12.52
C LYS A 69 -18.72 12.85 11.17
N ASP A 70 -19.28 14.06 11.09
CA ASP A 70 -19.69 14.67 9.82
C ASP A 70 -18.51 14.78 8.84
N ALA A 71 -17.36 15.28 9.31
CA ALA A 71 -16.15 15.37 8.48
C ALA A 71 -15.68 13.99 7.96
N TYR A 72 -15.74 12.95 8.80
CA TYR A 72 -15.39 11.59 8.43
C TYR A 72 -16.36 11.00 7.41
N VAL A 73 -17.66 11.19 7.60
CA VAL A 73 -18.71 10.78 6.66
C VAL A 73 -18.52 11.46 5.31
N ARG A 74 -18.26 12.77 5.29
CA ARG A 74 -17.94 13.49 4.04
C ARG A 74 -16.68 12.96 3.38
N ALA A 75 -15.63 12.67 4.16
CA ALA A 75 -14.40 12.10 3.61
C ALA A 75 -14.63 10.71 2.99
N LEU A 76 -15.46 9.86 3.59
CA LEU A 76 -15.84 8.56 3.01
C LEU A 76 -16.62 8.74 1.71
N ARG A 77 -17.60 9.64 1.67
CA ARG A 77 -18.37 9.94 0.45
C ARG A 77 -17.51 10.53 -0.66
N ASN A 78 -16.56 11.40 -0.31
CA ASN A 78 -15.67 12.04 -1.27
C ASN A 78 -14.71 11.05 -1.95
N PHE A 79 -14.55 9.82 -1.44
CA PHE A 79 -13.77 8.79 -2.10
C PHE A 79 -14.23 8.55 -3.55
N SER A 80 -15.53 8.65 -3.85
CA SER A 80 -16.03 8.49 -5.23
C SER A 80 -15.46 9.54 -6.20
N ALA A 81 -14.99 10.68 -5.69
CA ALA A 81 -14.38 11.76 -6.44
C ALA A 81 -12.84 11.69 -6.48
N ASP A 82 -12.22 10.70 -5.84
CA ASP A 82 -10.78 10.43 -5.99
C ASP A 82 -10.45 10.01 -7.43
N GLN A 83 -9.18 10.14 -7.79
CA GLN A 83 -8.70 9.82 -9.14
C GLN A 83 -8.85 8.32 -9.45
N PRO A 84 -9.19 7.93 -10.69
CA PRO A 84 -9.33 6.52 -11.09
C PRO A 84 -8.14 5.63 -10.74
N HIS A 85 -6.88 6.12 -10.85
CA HIS A 85 -5.70 5.33 -10.46
C HIS A 85 -5.65 5.05 -8.94
N GLN A 86 -6.27 5.88 -8.10
CA GLN A 86 -6.36 5.63 -6.67
C GLN A 86 -7.41 4.56 -6.38
N HIS A 87 -8.49 4.52 -7.18
CA HIS A 87 -9.54 3.51 -7.08
C HIS A 87 -9.01 2.11 -7.44
N VAL A 88 -8.23 1.97 -8.52
CA VAL A 88 -7.64 0.65 -8.86
C VAL A 88 -6.73 0.14 -7.74
N VAL A 89 -5.87 0.99 -7.16
CA VAL A 89 -5.01 0.61 -6.03
C VAL A 89 -5.81 0.22 -4.79
N TYR A 90 -6.91 0.93 -4.52
CA TYR A 90 -7.83 0.61 -3.44
C TYR A 90 -8.49 -0.76 -3.63
N TYR A 91 -9.09 -1.01 -4.79
CA TYR A 91 -9.77 -2.28 -5.09
C TYR A 91 -8.78 -3.45 -5.14
N THR A 92 -7.57 -3.28 -5.70
CA THR A 92 -6.52 -4.31 -5.65
C THR A 92 -6.19 -4.70 -4.21
N SER A 93 -6.12 -3.72 -3.30
CA SER A 93 -5.83 -3.96 -1.88
C SER A 93 -6.99 -4.67 -1.17
N LEU A 94 -8.23 -4.34 -1.52
CA LEU A 94 -9.44 -4.96 -0.99
C LEU A 94 -9.58 -6.42 -1.47
N LEU A 95 -9.38 -6.67 -2.76
CA LEU A 95 -9.53 -8.00 -3.37
C LEU A 95 -8.49 -9.01 -2.89
N LEU A 96 -7.27 -8.54 -2.64
CA LEU A 96 -6.16 -9.42 -2.24
C LEU A 96 -6.00 -9.53 -0.71
N GLY A 97 -6.56 -8.60 0.07
CA GLY A 97 -6.47 -8.64 1.53
C GLY A 97 -7.39 -9.70 2.14
N GLU A 98 -6.90 -10.45 3.13
CA GLU A 98 -7.72 -11.42 3.87
C GLU A 98 -8.94 -10.78 4.56
N HIS A 99 -8.77 -9.57 5.09
CA HIS A 99 -9.86 -8.76 5.64
C HIS A 99 -9.70 -7.32 5.18
N GLY A 100 -10.78 -6.73 4.67
CA GLY A 100 -10.84 -5.33 4.28
C GLY A 100 -12.29 -4.85 4.33
N TRP A 101 -12.47 -3.63 4.82
CA TRP A 101 -13.79 -3.00 4.90
C TRP A 101 -13.93 -2.00 3.76
N THR A 102 -15.03 -2.06 3.03
CA THR A 102 -15.27 -1.13 1.93
C THR A 102 -15.58 0.28 2.45
N LYS A 103 -15.47 1.31 1.61
CA LYS A 103 -15.86 2.67 2.01
C LYS A 103 -17.36 2.75 2.29
N GLU A 104 -18.15 1.97 1.58
CA GLU A 104 -19.59 1.83 1.71
C GLU A 104 -19.95 1.14 3.03
N GLU A 105 -19.27 0.04 3.39
CA GLU A 105 -19.44 -0.63 4.68
C GLU A 105 -19.06 0.29 5.85
N LEU A 106 -17.93 0.99 5.74
CA LEU A 106 -17.51 1.96 6.75
C LEU A 106 -18.53 3.12 6.87
N LEU A 107 -19.09 3.57 5.75
CA LEU A 107 -20.11 4.63 5.71
C LEU A 107 -21.41 4.15 6.38
N ALA A 108 -21.90 2.96 6.04
CA ALA A 108 -23.08 2.37 6.67
C ALA A 108 -22.88 2.21 8.19
N ALA A 109 -21.72 1.72 8.61
CA ALA A 109 -21.38 1.60 10.03
C ALA A 109 -21.31 2.94 10.79
N THR A 110 -21.23 4.09 10.09
CA THR A 110 -21.27 5.40 10.77
C THR A 110 -22.65 5.75 11.33
N GLU A 111 -23.73 5.11 10.86
CA GLU A 111 -25.08 5.34 11.38
C GLU A 111 -25.19 4.89 12.84
N GLU A 112 -24.54 3.78 13.19
CA GLU A 112 -24.50 3.20 14.55
C GLU A 112 -23.42 3.82 15.46
N LEU A 113 -22.57 4.70 14.90
CA LEU A 113 -21.49 5.33 15.66
C LEU A 113 -22.07 6.43 16.56
N THR A 114 -22.04 6.24 17.88
CA THR A 114 -22.51 7.19 18.89
C THR A 114 -21.37 7.55 19.85
N VAL A 115 -21.56 8.61 20.65
CA VAL A 115 -20.63 8.95 21.74
C VAL A 115 -20.52 7.79 22.72
N GLU A 116 -21.65 7.23 23.15
CA GLU A 116 -21.71 6.09 24.07
C GLU A 116 -20.98 4.85 23.52
N SER A 117 -21.15 4.52 22.23
CA SER A 117 -20.45 3.37 21.65
C SER A 117 -18.94 3.58 21.64
N LEU A 118 -18.47 4.81 21.46
CA LEU A 118 -17.05 5.15 21.51
C LEU A 118 -16.51 5.19 22.96
N GLU A 119 -17.28 5.70 23.91
CA GLU A 119 -16.96 5.67 25.35
C GLU A 119 -16.83 4.24 25.87
N ASN A 120 -17.65 3.31 25.37
CA ASN A 120 -17.54 1.89 25.69
C ASN A 120 -16.37 1.21 24.94
N PHE A 121 -16.09 1.64 23.70
CA PHE A 121 -15.02 1.08 22.88
C PHE A 121 -13.63 1.38 23.45
N ILE A 122 -13.35 2.61 23.87
CA ILE A 122 -11.99 3.04 24.25
C ILE A 122 -11.41 2.20 25.42
N PRO A 123 -12.12 2.02 26.55
CA PRO A 123 -11.63 1.17 27.65
C PRO A 123 -11.47 -0.29 27.22
N ARG A 124 -12.41 -0.83 26.42
CA ARG A 124 -12.30 -2.19 25.87
C ARG A 124 -11.06 -2.34 24.99
N PHE A 125 -10.81 -1.38 24.11
CA PHE A 125 -9.65 -1.36 23.23
C PHE A 125 -8.34 -1.30 24.03
N LEU A 126 -8.27 -0.44 25.05
CA LEU A 126 -7.08 -0.30 25.89
C LEU A 126 -6.89 -1.47 26.89
N SER A 127 -7.92 -2.26 27.17
CA SER A 127 -7.86 -3.34 28.18
C SER A 127 -6.86 -4.46 27.86
N GLY A 128 -6.54 -4.68 26.58
CA GLY A 128 -5.68 -5.76 26.12
C GLY A 128 -4.81 -5.33 24.95
N LEU A 129 -3.52 -5.11 25.17
CA LEU A 129 -2.60 -4.59 24.16
C LEU A 129 -1.29 -5.39 24.10
N HIS A 130 -0.70 -5.41 22.91
CA HIS A 130 0.71 -5.72 22.69
C HIS A 130 1.36 -4.46 22.11
N ILE A 131 2.52 -4.10 22.66
CA ILE A 131 3.23 -2.87 22.28
C ILE A 131 4.58 -3.27 21.72
N GLU A 132 4.82 -2.85 20.50
CA GLU A 132 6.10 -2.97 19.83
C GLU A 132 6.61 -1.56 19.54
N MET A 133 7.86 -1.28 19.91
CA MET A 133 8.40 0.08 19.90
C MET A 133 9.77 0.13 19.25
N LEU A 134 10.00 1.19 18.49
CA LEU A 134 11.31 1.58 18.03
C LEU A 134 11.65 2.93 18.63
N ILE A 135 12.71 2.96 19.44
CA ILE A 135 13.28 4.18 19.99
C ILE A 135 14.65 4.38 19.31
N HIS A 136 14.79 5.46 18.55
CA HIS A 136 15.98 5.71 17.74
C HIS A 136 16.29 7.20 17.69
N GLY A 137 17.49 7.59 18.16
CA GLY A 137 17.95 8.97 18.14
C GLY A 137 19.04 9.24 19.17
N ASN A 138 19.17 10.50 19.57
CA ASN A 138 20.16 10.97 20.54
C ASN A 138 19.73 10.61 21.98
N MET A 139 19.87 9.35 22.37
CA MET A 139 19.46 8.90 23.71
C MET A 139 20.24 7.66 24.15
N SER A 140 20.47 7.52 25.46
CA SER A 140 21.04 6.31 26.06
C SER A 140 20.00 5.20 26.17
N GLN A 141 20.46 3.97 26.36
CA GLN A 141 19.58 2.82 26.62
C GLN A 141 18.68 3.05 27.85
N ASP A 142 19.24 3.58 28.95
CA ASP A 142 18.48 3.83 30.18
C ASP A 142 17.36 4.86 30.00
N ALA A 143 17.63 5.92 29.22
CA ALA A 143 16.63 6.92 28.89
C ALA A 143 15.56 6.35 27.94
N ALA A 144 15.93 5.47 27.01
CA ALA A 144 14.97 4.73 26.19
C ALA A 144 14.05 3.83 27.03
N MET A 145 14.62 3.12 28.00
CA MET A 145 13.85 2.28 28.93
C MET A 145 12.90 3.13 29.79
N SER A 146 13.34 4.30 30.25
CA SER A 146 12.47 5.24 30.96
C SER A 146 11.25 5.67 30.12
N LEU A 147 11.39 5.89 28.80
CA LEU A 147 10.24 6.19 27.94
C LEU A 147 9.29 4.98 27.79
N ALA A 148 9.84 3.78 27.70
CA ALA A 148 9.05 2.55 27.68
C ALA A 148 8.26 2.36 28.99
N ASP A 149 8.87 2.70 30.12
CA ASP A 149 8.25 2.62 31.44
C ASP A 149 7.09 3.61 31.58
N ILE A 150 7.22 4.85 31.08
CA ILE A 150 6.12 5.83 31.01
C ILE A 150 4.88 5.21 30.34
N ILE A 151 5.05 4.61 29.16
CA ILE A 151 3.96 4.02 28.40
C ILE A 151 3.33 2.86 29.18
N GLN A 152 4.16 1.96 29.70
CA GLN A 152 3.69 0.79 30.45
C GLN A 152 2.96 1.19 31.74
N ASP A 153 3.47 2.18 32.46
CA ASP A 153 2.91 2.63 33.73
C ASP A 153 1.53 3.23 33.56
N HIS A 154 1.35 4.14 32.60
CA HIS A 154 0.04 4.71 32.29
C HIS A 154 -0.97 3.63 31.88
N LEU A 155 -0.57 2.72 30.99
CA LEU A 155 -1.45 1.66 30.51
C LEU A 155 -1.85 0.67 31.62
N LYS A 156 -0.93 0.30 32.52
CA LYS A 156 -1.21 -0.61 33.65
C LYS A 156 -2.00 0.07 34.76
N LYS A 157 -1.58 1.28 35.17
CA LYS A 157 -2.15 1.99 36.33
C LYS A 157 -3.51 2.60 36.00
N SER A 158 -3.64 3.25 34.85
CA SER A 158 -4.82 4.03 34.48
C SER A 158 -5.83 3.23 33.63
N ALA A 159 -5.35 2.42 32.68
CA ALA A 159 -6.23 1.65 31.77
C ALA A 159 -6.37 0.16 32.14
N HIS A 160 -5.66 -0.32 33.17
CA HIS A 160 -5.64 -1.73 33.59
C HIS A 160 -5.32 -2.71 32.45
N THR A 161 -4.46 -2.27 31.53
CA THR A 161 -4.09 -2.99 30.31
C THR A 161 -3.41 -4.31 30.64
N ARG A 162 -3.85 -5.39 30.00
CA ARG A 162 -3.24 -6.72 30.07
C ARG A 162 -2.50 -7.04 28.77
N PRO A 163 -1.44 -7.85 28.83
CA PRO A 163 -0.76 -8.29 27.63
C PRO A 163 -1.69 -9.20 26.79
N LEU A 164 -1.68 -9.02 25.47
CA LEU A 164 -2.28 -9.98 24.55
C LEU A 164 -1.51 -11.30 24.55
N LEU A 165 -2.23 -12.40 24.32
CA LEU A 165 -1.63 -13.71 24.12
C LEU A 165 -0.92 -13.76 22.76
N PRO A 166 0.18 -14.52 22.62
CA PRO A 166 0.86 -14.68 21.33
C PRO A 166 -0.05 -15.14 20.19
N SER A 167 -1.06 -15.98 20.48
CA SER A 167 -2.05 -16.45 19.50
C SER A 167 -2.99 -15.36 18.99
N GLN A 168 -3.11 -14.23 19.69
CA GLN A 168 -3.92 -13.08 19.29
C GLN A 168 -3.15 -12.10 18.40
N LEU A 169 -1.83 -12.28 18.25
CA LEU A 169 -0.97 -11.44 17.41
C LEU A 169 -1.01 -11.90 15.95
N THR A 170 -2.21 -12.06 15.40
CA THR A 170 -2.43 -12.53 14.03
C THR A 170 -2.18 -11.42 13.02
N ARG A 171 -1.42 -11.73 11.96
CA ARG A 171 -1.24 -10.85 10.80
C ARG A 171 -2.17 -11.28 9.67
N GLN A 172 -2.65 -10.30 8.92
CA GLN A 172 -3.43 -10.55 7.71
C GLN A 172 -2.56 -11.23 6.65
N ARG A 173 -3.19 -12.13 5.89
CA ARG A 173 -2.62 -12.80 4.74
C ARG A 173 -3.01 -12.08 3.45
N GLU A 174 -2.32 -12.41 2.37
CA GLU A 174 -2.73 -12.05 1.03
C GLU A 174 -3.32 -13.28 0.33
N TYR A 175 -4.41 -13.10 -0.41
CA TYR A 175 -5.02 -14.17 -1.18
C TYR A 175 -4.05 -14.67 -2.26
N GLN A 176 -3.86 -15.98 -2.31
CA GLN A 176 -3.03 -16.62 -3.32
C GLN A 176 -3.86 -16.85 -4.58
N LEU A 177 -3.51 -16.14 -5.65
CA LEU A 177 -4.08 -16.36 -6.97
C LEU A 177 -3.67 -17.75 -7.49
N SER A 178 -4.56 -18.41 -8.21
CA SER A 178 -4.30 -19.73 -8.81
C SER A 178 -3.27 -19.62 -9.94
N ASP A 179 -2.45 -20.64 -10.12
CA ASP A 179 -1.54 -20.71 -11.25
C ASP A 179 -2.33 -20.70 -12.56
N ASP A 180 -1.77 -20.06 -13.58
CA ASP A 180 -2.40 -19.87 -14.89
C ASP A 180 -3.77 -19.15 -14.83
N CYS A 181 -3.93 -18.17 -13.93
CA CYS A 181 -5.16 -17.40 -13.82
C CYS A 181 -5.05 -15.99 -14.41
N SER A 182 -6.15 -15.52 -14.99
CA SER A 182 -6.36 -14.13 -15.39
C SER A 182 -7.73 -13.65 -14.90
N LEU A 183 -7.72 -12.91 -13.80
CA LEU A 183 -8.93 -12.36 -13.18
C LEU A 183 -9.11 -10.89 -13.57
N VAL A 184 -10.36 -10.48 -13.79
CA VAL A 184 -10.72 -9.07 -14.02
C VAL A 184 -11.76 -8.66 -12.99
N TYR A 185 -11.50 -7.55 -12.30
CA TYR A 185 -12.51 -6.84 -11.52
C TYR A 185 -12.75 -5.47 -12.14
N GLN A 186 -14.02 -5.11 -12.32
CA GLN A 186 -14.42 -3.83 -12.89
C GLN A 186 -15.26 -3.03 -11.89
N ALA A 187 -14.95 -1.74 -11.78
CA ALA A 187 -15.73 -0.74 -11.07
C ALA A 187 -15.91 0.51 -11.93
N ASP A 188 -16.86 1.36 -11.57
CA ASP A 188 -17.16 2.58 -12.31
C ASP A 188 -16.70 3.84 -11.54
N ASN A 189 -16.34 4.89 -12.27
CA ASN A 189 -16.11 6.23 -11.74
C ASN A 189 -16.95 7.24 -12.53
N SER A 190 -17.92 7.85 -11.86
CA SER A 190 -18.86 8.80 -12.47
C SER A 190 -18.38 10.25 -12.45
N VAL A 191 -17.21 10.53 -11.87
CA VAL A 191 -16.70 11.89 -11.64
C VAL A 191 -15.65 12.27 -12.67
N HIS A 192 -14.65 11.41 -12.86
CA HIS A 192 -13.53 11.68 -13.76
C HIS A 192 -13.82 11.12 -15.15
N ARG A 193 -13.43 11.88 -16.18
CA ARG A 193 -13.54 11.45 -17.60
C ARG A 193 -12.49 10.43 -18.03
N SER A 194 -11.43 10.27 -17.23
CA SER A 194 -10.39 9.27 -17.51
C SER A 194 -10.76 7.95 -16.84
N SER A 195 -10.35 6.86 -17.46
CA SER A 195 -10.41 5.53 -16.88
C SER A 195 -9.04 5.10 -16.38
N ALA A 196 -8.96 4.06 -15.56
CA ALA A 196 -7.69 3.49 -15.11
C ALA A 196 -7.71 1.96 -15.09
N VAL A 197 -6.52 1.38 -15.20
CA VAL A 197 -6.26 -0.04 -14.95
C VAL A 197 -5.03 -0.21 -14.06
N GLU A 198 -5.09 -1.15 -13.13
CA GLU A 198 -3.91 -1.77 -12.50
C GLU A 198 -3.85 -3.24 -12.92
N THR A 199 -2.80 -3.59 -13.66
CA THR A 199 -2.48 -4.97 -14.01
C THR A 199 -1.42 -5.48 -13.04
N TYR A 200 -1.80 -6.41 -12.16
CA TYR A 200 -0.94 -6.99 -11.14
C TYR A 200 -0.63 -8.46 -11.45
N PHE A 201 0.66 -8.82 -11.39
CA PHE A 201 1.18 -10.17 -11.52
C PHE A 201 1.76 -10.60 -10.17
N GLN A 202 1.07 -11.51 -9.48
CA GLN A 202 1.49 -11.99 -8.16
C GLN A 202 2.65 -12.99 -8.30
N CYS A 203 3.82 -12.67 -7.77
CA CYS A 203 5.04 -13.47 -7.94
C CYS A 203 5.44 -14.25 -6.67
N GLY A 204 4.49 -14.52 -5.79
CA GLY A 204 4.69 -15.30 -4.56
C GLY A 204 5.25 -14.50 -3.38
N VAL A 205 5.77 -15.24 -2.40
CA VAL A 205 6.23 -14.70 -1.11
C VAL A 205 7.57 -13.98 -1.23
N GLN A 206 7.83 -13.06 -0.30
CA GLN A 206 9.10 -12.38 -0.16
C GLN A 206 10.20 -13.34 0.31
N GLY A 207 11.40 -13.13 -0.22
CA GLY A 207 12.61 -13.89 0.09
C GLY A 207 13.78 -13.28 -0.67
N THR A 208 15.01 -13.34 -0.13
CA THR A 208 16.17 -12.64 -0.70
C THR A 208 16.33 -12.85 -2.21
N HIS A 209 16.24 -14.10 -2.66
CA HIS A 209 16.37 -14.42 -4.08
C HIS A 209 15.19 -13.88 -4.92
N GLN A 210 13.95 -14.12 -4.50
CA GLN A 210 12.74 -13.65 -5.19
C GLN A 210 12.64 -12.12 -5.21
N ASN A 211 13.00 -11.46 -4.10
CA ASN A 211 13.04 -10.01 -3.98
C ASN A 211 14.00 -9.42 -5.00
N MET A 212 15.21 -9.97 -5.14
CA MET A 212 16.22 -9.44 -6.06
C MET A 212 15.88 -9.68 -7.51
N LEU A 213 15.31 -10.84 -7.85
CA LEU A 213 14.83 -11.09 -9.21
C LEU A 213 13.70 -10.13 -9.59
N LEU A 214 12.72 -9.93 -8.72
CA LEU A 214 11.61 -9.02 -8.99
C LEU A 214 12.08 -7.56 -9.06
N GLU A 215 12.96 -7.12 -8.14
CA GLU A 215 13.53 -5.77 -8.15
C GLU A 215 14.37 -5.50 -9.40
N LEU A 216 15.22 -6.45 -9.81
CA LEU A 216 16.03 -6.32 -11.00
C LEU A 216 15.17 -6.33 -12.27
N LEU A 217 14.16 -7.19 -12.35
CA LEU A 217 13.19 -7.19 -13.44
C LEU A 217 12.46 -5.83 -13.53
N CYS A 218 11.97 -5.31 -12.41
CA CYS A 218 11.29 -4.01 -12.38
C CYS A 218 12.24 -2.85 -12.73
N GLN A 219 13.51 -2.91 -12.33
CA GLN A 219 14.54 -1.95 -12.72
C GLN A 219 14.76 -1.91 -14.24
N ILE A 220 14.68 -3.05 -14.91
CA ILE A 220 14.83 -3.16 -16.37
C ILE A 220 13.54 -2.70 -17.08
N ILE A 221 12.36 -3.04 -16.54
CA ILE A 221 11.06 -2.71 -17.13
C ILE A 221 10.69 -1.22 -16.97
N ALA A 222 11.18 -0.53 -15.94
CA ALA A 222 10.67 0.78 -15.54
C ALA A 222 10.75 1.87 -16.63
N GLU A 223 11.93 2.08 -17.22
CA GLU A 223 12.11 3.04 -18.31
C GLU A 223 11.30 2.65 -19.55
N PRO A 224 11.36 1.39 -20.04
CA PRO A 224 10.62 1.05 -21.25
C PRO A 224 9.11 0.99 -21.09
N ALA A 225 8.59 0.65 -19.91
CA ALA A 225 7.16 0.76 -19.64
C ALA A 225 6.69 2.20 -19.73
N PHE A 226 7.49 3.14 -19.21
CA PHE A 226 7.19 4.56 -19.34
C PHE A 226 7.29 5.01 -20.81
N ASP A 227 8.42 4.76 -21.49
CA ASP A 227 8.60 5.20 -22.87
C ASP A 227 7.51 4.67 -23.82
N GLU A 228 7.19 3.38 -23.75
CA GLU A 228 6.23 2.76 -24.66
C GLU A 228 4.79 3.22 -24.37
N LEU A 229 4.32 3.05 -23.13
CA LEU A 229 2.92 3.30 -22.78
C LEU A 229 2.61 4.81 -22.62
N ARG A 230 3.60 5.63 -22.22
CA ARG A 230 3.44 7.07 -21.99
C ARG A 230 3.90 7.91 -23.18
N THR A 231 5.13 7.71 -23.65
CA THR A 231 5.75 8.62 -24.63
C THR A 231 5.29 8.30 -26.06
N LYS A 232 5.32 7.03 -26.45
CA LYS A 232 4.96 6.59 -27.80
C LYS A 232 3.47 6.40 -28.00
N GLU A 233 2.83 5.55 -27.20
CA GLU A 233 1.40 5.28 -27.33
C GLU A 233 0.50 6.35 -26.73
N GLN A 234 1.05 7.21 -25.88
CA GLN A 234 0.33 8.34 -25.25
C GLN A 234 -0.95 7.92 -24.51
N LEU A 235 -0.95 6.74 -23.88
CA LEU A 235 -2.16 6.15 -23.29
C LEU A 235 -2.76 6.96 -22.13
N GLY A 236 -1.97 7.82 -21.49
CA GLY A 236 -2.47 8.70 -20.43
C GLY A 236 -1.36 9.33 -19.62
N TYR A 237 -1.67 10.36 -18.82
CA TYR A 237 -0.67 11.11 -18.04
C TYR A 237 0.06 10.24 -17.01
N ILE A 238 -0.66 9.31 -16.43
CA ILE A 238 -0.18 8.47 -15.35
C ILE A 238 0.10 7.10 -15.95
N VAL A 239 1.38 6.78 -16.07
CA VAL A 239 1.90 5.45 -16.36
C VAL A 239 2.94 5.16 -15.30
N TRP A 240 2.72 4.10 -14.54
CA TRP A 240 3.64 3.70 -13.48
C TRP A 240 3.80 2.19 -13.47
N SER A 241 5.04 1.72 -13.36
CA SER A 241 5.36 0.31 -13.19
C SER A 241 6.24 0.13 -11.96
N GLY A 242 6.04 -0.95 -11.23
CA GLY A 242 6.91 -1.29 -10.12
C GLY A 242 6.39 -2.43 -9.27
N ILE A 243 6.88 -2.50 -8.05
CA ILE A 243 6.59 -3.61 -7.14
C ILE A 243 5.41 -3.25 -6.26
N ARG A 244 4.50 -4.21 -6.07
CA ARG A 244 3.56 -4.21 -4.96
C ARG A 244 4.04 -5.22 -3.92
N ARG A 245 4.22 -4.77 -2.67
CA ARG A 245 4.49 -5.64 -1.51
C ARG A 245 3.36 -5.48 -0.50
N ALA A 246 2.73 -6.57 -0.11
CA ALA A 246 1.68 -6.57 0.90
C ALA A 246 1.61 -7.93 1.59
N ASN A 247 1.45 -7.91 2.92
CA ASN A 247 1.25 -9.11 3.75
C ASN A 247 2.27 -10.25 3.50
N GLY A 248 3.54 -9.91 3.26
CA GLY A 248 4.61 -10.88 2.98
C GLY A 248 4.68 -11.39 1.53
N THR A 249 3.72 -11.02 0.68
CA THR A 249 3.66 -11.35 -0.75
C THR A 249 4.16 -10.18 -1.59
N GLN A 250 4.55 -10.44 -2.84
CA GLN A 250 4.98 -9.42 -3.78
C GLN A 250 4.60 -9.73 -5.24
N GLY A 251 4.72 -8.73 -6.11
CA GLY A 251 4.55 -8.91 -7.54
C GLY A 251 4.78 -7.64 -8.36
N LEU A 252 4.83 -7.79 -9.68
CA LEU A 252 4.90 -6.69 -10.63
C LEU A 252 3.50 -6.07 -10.79
N ARG A 253 3.40 -4.75 -10.78
CA ARG A 253 2.19 -4.04 -11.18
C ARG A 253 2.49 -2.91 -12.16
N ILE A 254 1.57 -2.70 -13.09
CA ILE A 254 1.57 -1.61 -14.04
C ILE A 254 0.22 -0.89 -13.92
N ILE A 255 0.26 0.43 -13.71
CA ILE A 255 -0.91 1.29 -13.56
C ILE A 255 -0.92 2.29 -14.71
N VAL A 256 -2.06 2.37 -15.41
CA VAL A 256 -2.28 3.36 -16.48
C VAL A 256 -3.60 4.07 -16.21
N GLN A 257 -3.60 5.41 -16.21
CA GLN A 257 -4.82 6.23 -16.23
C GLN A 257 -4.84 7.13 -17.45
N GLY A 258 -5.91 7.03 -18.24
CA GLY A 258 -5.98 7.55 -19.60
C GLY A 258 -7.39 7.84 -20.08
N ASP A 259 -7.50 8.31 -21.32
CA ASP A 259 -8.77 8.62 -22.00
C ASP A 259 -9.34 7.43 -22.79
N ARG A 260 -8.71 6.25 -22.69
CA ARG A 260 -9.15 5.00 -23.32
C ARG A 260 -9.85 4.08 -22.32
N HIS A 261 -10.65 3.15 -22.84
CA HIS A 261 -11.32 2.12 -22.04
C HIS A 261 -10.27 1.22 -21.33
N PRO A 262 -10.44 0.84 -20.05
CA PRO A 262 -9.49 0.02 -19.30
C PRO A 262 -9.12 -1.30 -19.98
N GLN A 263 -10.06 -1.95 -20.67
CA GLN A 263 -9.78 -3.17 -21.43
C GLN A 263 -8.76 -2.93 -22.55
N TYR A 264 -8.81 -1.78 -23.24
CA TYR A 264 -7.79 -1.42 -24.22
C TYR A 264 -6.45 -1.19 -23.53
N LEU A 265 -6.43 -0.44 -22.42
CA LEU A 265 -5.21 -0.18 -21.64
C LEU A 265 -4.55 -1.48 -21.15
N ASP A 266 -5.32 -2.43 -20.60
CA ASP A 266 -4.83 -3.74 -20.16
C ASP A 266 -4.25 -4.54 -21.32
N ALA A 267 -4.90 -4.49 -22.49
CA ALA A 267 -4.41 -5.13 -23.71
C ALA A 267 -3.09 -4.51 -24.21
N ARG A 268 -2.92 -3.19 -24.09
CA ARG A 268 -1.64 -2.51 -24.40
C ARG A 268 -0.52 -2.89 -23.43
N ILE A 269 -0.84 -3.05 -22.14
CA ILE A 269 0.11 -3.57 -21.15
C ILE A 269 0.56 -5.00 -21.51
N GLU A 270 -0.36 -5.87 -21.92
CA GLU A 270 -0.04 -7.23 -22.38
C GLU A 270 0.86 -7.23 -23.63
N ALA A 271 0.56 -6.38 -24.62
CA ALA A 271 1.39 -6.24 -25.82
C ALA A 271 2.81 -5.75 -25.46
N PHE A 272 2.91 -4.74 -24.58
CA PHE A 272 4.19 -4.25 -24.06
C PHE A 272 4.99 -5.37 -23.39
N LEU A 273 4.37 -6.15 -22.50
CA LEU A 273 5.03 -7.26 -21.83
C LEU A 273 5.49 -8.33 -22.83
N HIS A 274 4.67 -8.67 -23.81
CA HIS A 274 5.08 -9.61 -24.85
C HIS A 274 6.38 -9.17 -25.56
N LYS A 275 6.46 -7.90 -26.00
CA LYS A 275 7.69 -7.30 -26.56
C LYS A 275 8.85 -7.22 -25.56
N MET A 276 8.55 -7.09 -24.27
CA MET A 276 9.56 -7.08 -23.21
C MET A 276 10.30 -8.42 -23.12
N GLY A 277 9.66 -9.54 -23.47
CA GLY A 277 10.33 -10.85 -23.57
C GLY A 277 11.51 -10.81 -24.53
N ASP A 278 11.29 -10.34 -25.77
CA ASP A 278 12.33 -10.19 -26.79
C ASP A 278 13.44 -9.22 -26.34
N ARG A 279 13.05 -8.13 -25.67
CA ARG A 279 14.00 -7.14 -25.12
C ARG A 279 14.90 -7.73 -24.04
N LEU A 280 14.37 -8.59 -23.18
CA LEU A 280 15.17 -9.28 -22.16
C LEU A 280 16.15 -10.27 -22.79
N GLU A 281 15.74 -11.00 -23.83
CA GLU A 281 16.63 -11.91 -24.56
C GLU A 281 17.76 -11.14 -25.27
N GLY A 282 17.41 -10.05 -25.96
CA GLY A 282 18.32 -9.17 -26.68
C GLY A 282 19.17 -8.23 -25.82
N LEU A 283 18.90 -8.14 -24.50
CA LEU A 283 19.67 -7.29 -23.58
C LEU A 283 21.14 -7.72 -23.57
N SER A 284 22.06 -6.78 -23.83
CA SER A 284 23.49 -7.07 -23.78
C SER A 284 23.93 -7.35 -22.33
N GLU A 285 25.01 -8.11 -22.16
CA GLU A 285 25.56 -8.36 -20.82
C GLU A 285 26.00 -7.04 -20.16
N GLU A 286 26.55 -6.10 -20.94
CA GLU A 286 26.93 -4.78 -20.45
C GLU A 286 25.71 -4.01 -19.90
N ASP A 287 24.61 -3.96 -20.64
CA ASP A 287 23.38 -3.27 -20.21
C ASP A 287 22.76 -3.92 -18.98
N PHE A 288 22.75 -5.25 -18.93
CA PHE A 288 22.31 -6.00 -17.77
C PHE A 288 23.11 -5.63 -16.51
N LEU A 289 24.44 -5.62 -16.61
CA LEU A 289 25.32 -5.23 -15.52
C LEU A 289 25.09 -3.77 -15.10
N ARG A 290 24.85 -2.86 -16.05
CA ARG A 290 24.48 -1.46 -15.74
C ARG A 290 23.18 -1.36 -14.93
N HIS A 291 22.14 -2.11 -15.28
CA HIS A 291 20.90 -2.15 -14.49
C HIS A 291 21.13 -2.70 -13.08
N ARG A 292 21.90 -3.80 -12.97
CA ARG A 292 22.23 -4.43 -11.69
C ARG A 292 23.02 -3.50 -10.78
N ASP A 293 24.05 -2.84 -11.31
CA ASP A 293 24.91 -1.94 -10.54
C ASP A 293 24.18 -0.64 -10.16
N ALA A 294 23.28 -0.16 -11.01
CA ALA A 294 22.37 0.95 -10.67
C ALA A 294 21.42 0.59 -9.53
N LEU A 295 20.83 -0.62 -9.56
CA LEU A 295 19.98 -1.13 -8.48
C LEU A 295 20.78 -1.28 -7.17
N ALA A 296 21.97 -1.88 -7.23
CA ALA A 296 22.86 -2.02 -6.08
C ALA A 296 23.22 -0.67 -5.45
N SER A 297 23.56 0.32 -6.28
CA SER A 297 23.89 1.69 -5.83
C SER A 297 22.69 2.37 -5.15
N ARG A 298 21.48 2.20 -5.70
CA ARG A 298 20.25 2.74 -5.10
C ARG A 298 19.94 2.09 -3.75
N ARG A 299 20.12 0.77 -3.63
CA ARG A 299 19.87 0.00 -2.40
C ARG A 299 20.88 0.31 -1.29
N LEU A 300 22.14 0.56 -1.62
CA LEU A 300 23.18 0.91 -0.66
C LEU A 300 23.27 2.42 -0.34
N GLU A 301 22.39 3.25 -0.91
CA GLU A 301 22.40 4.68 -0.62
C GLU A 301 22.15 4.92 0.88
N ARG A 302 23.15 5.49 1.56
CA ARG A 302 23.05 5.75 2.99
C ARG A 302 21.96 6.78 3.30
N PRO A 303 21.09 6.53 4.29
CA PRO A 303 20.09 7.50 4.72
C PRO A 303 20.73 8.83 5.11
N LYS A 304 20.26 9.92 4.50
CA LYS A 304 20.77 11.29 4.75
C LYS A 304 20.17 11.94 6.00
N LYS A 305 19.11 11.36 6.57
CA LYS A 305 18.37 11.88 7.72
C LYS A 305 18.02 10.74 8.67
N LEU A 306 18.03 11.02 9.98
CA LEU A 306 17.62 10.08 11.03
C LEU A 306 16.26 9.44 10.72
N ALA A 307 15.28 10.27 10.35
CA ALA A 307 13.92 9.83 10.05
C ALA A 307 13.85 8.80 8.90
N HIS A 308 14.75 8.86 7.91
CA HIS A 308 14.79 7.89 6.83
C HIS A 308 15.24 6.52 7.35
N LEU A 309 16.31 6.49 8.15
CA LEU A 309 16.79 5.24 8.76
C LEU A 309 15.78 4.66 9.75
N THR A 310 15.15 5.50 10.59
CA THR A 310 14.06 5.09 11.48
C THR A 310 12.91 4.46 10.69
N SER A 311 12.52 5.06 9.57
CA SER A 311 11.45 4.50 8.72
C SER A 311 11.85 3.14 8.14
N THR A 312 13.10 2.95 7.73
CA THR A 312 13.59 1.65 7.23
C THR A 312 13.48 0.57 8.30
N TRP A 313 13.99 0.82 9.51
CA TRP A 313 13.90 -0.14 10.61
C TRP A 313 12.45 -0.38 11.06
N TRP A 314 11.62 0.67 11.07
CA TRP A 314 10.22 0.54 11.42
C TRP A 314 9.45 -0.34 10.42
N MET A 315 9.82 -0.32 9.14
CA MET A 315 9.26 -1.25 8.14
C MET A 315 9.66 -2.70 8.43
N GLU A 316 10.91 -2.98 8.83
CA GLU A 316 11.33 -4.33 9.22
C GLU A 316 10.58 -4.86 10.44
N ILE A 317 10.32 -3.99 11.41
CA ILE A 317 9.55 -4.29 12.62
C ILE A 317 8.07 -4.55 12.29
N THR A 318 7.41 -3.59 11.63
CA THR A 318 5.97 -3.68 11.33
C THR A 318 5.61 -4.75 10.30
N SER A 319 6.56 -5.18 9.47
CA SER A 319 6.40 -6.33 8.58
C SER A 319 6.74 -7.66 9.23
N ASN A 320 7.19 -7.68 10.49
CA ASN A 320 7.68 -8.84 11.23
C ASN A 320 8.84 -9.59 10.54
N GLN A 321 9.65 -8.89 9.75
CA GLN A 321 10.80 -9.50 9.05
C GLN A 321 12.12 -9.28 9.78
N TYR A 322 12.26 -8.17 10.53
CA TYR A 322 13.42 -7.85 11.37
C TYR A 322 14.79 -8.00 10.69
N ASN A 323 14.86 -7.81 9.37
CA ASN A 323 16.10 -7.91 8.62
C ASN A 323 16.75 -6.54 8.49
N PHE A 324 17.39 -6.06 9.56
CA PHE A 324 17.98 -4.72 9.58
C PHE A 324 19.20 -4.55 8.65
N ASP A 325 19.86 -5.66 8.31
CA ASP A 325 20.98 -5.70 7.34
C ASP A 325 20.53 -6.06 5.92
N ARG A 326 19.21 -5.95 5.64
CA ARG A 326 18.61 -6.37 4.36
C ARG A 326 19.36 -5.84 3.15
N ASP A 327 19.68 -4.55 3.12
CA ASP A 327 20.31 -3.95 1.94
C ASP A 327 21.67 -4.57 1.64
N ALA A 328 22.48 -4.85 2.66
CA ALA A 328 23.77 -5.53 2.47
C ALA A 328 23.57 -6.96 1.96
N ILE A 329 22.69 -7.73 2.62
CA ILE A 329 22.42 -9.14 2.29
C ILE A 329 21.84 -9.27 0.87
N GLU A 330 20.83 -8.47 0.54
CA GLU A 330 20.14 -8.49 -0.74
C GLU A 330 21.05 -7.98 -1.87
N VAL A 331 21.91 -6.97 -1.64
CA VAL A 331 22.84 -6.50 -2.66
C VAL A 331 23.99 -7.48 -2.92
N GLU A 332 24.49 -8.17 -1.89
CA GLU A 332 25.47 -9.26 -2.11
C GLU A 332 24.85 -10.39 -2.94
N HIS A 333 23.60 -10.76 -2.68
CA HIS A 333 22.87 -11.73 -3.50
C HIS A 333 22.63 -11.21 -4.93
N LEU A 334 22.22 -9.94 -5.09
CA LEU A 334 21.96 -9.30 -6.38
C LEU A 334 23.17 -9.40 -7.33
N LYS A 335 24.39 -9.25 -6.81
CA LYS A 335 25.63 -9.35 -7.61
C LYS A 335 25.85 -10.73 -8.23
N THR A 336 25.23 -11.78 -7.66
CA THR A 336 25.33 -13.15 -8.18
C THR A 336 24.34 -13.46 -9.29
N LEU A 337 23.29 -12.64 -9.46
CA LEU A 337 22.26 -12.86 -10.46
C LEU A 337 22.79 -12.62 -11.87
N THR A 338 22.36 -13.48 -12.79
CA THR A 338 22.69 -13.44 -14.22
C THR A 338 21.49 -12.98 -15.04
N LYS A 339 21.73 -12.59 -16.29
CA LYS A 339 20.66 -12.27 -17.25
C LYS A 339 19.69 -13.45 -17.42
N GLN A 340 20.20 -14.68 -17.41
CA GLN A 340 19.37 -15.88 -17.58
C GLN A 340 18.44 -16.12 -16.39
N ASP A 341 18.85 -15.77 -15.17
CA ASP A 341 17.98 -15.88 -14.00
C ASP A 341 16.76 -14.94 -14.12
N VAL A 342 16.97 -13.72 -14.62
CA VAL A 342 15.89 -12.75 -14.85
C VAL A 342 14.97 -13.20 -15.99
N ILE A 343 15.51 -13.72 -17.08
CA ILE A 343 14.71 -14.27 -18.19
C ILE A 343 13.87 -15.46 -17.70
N ALA A 344 14.47 -16.39 -16.95
CA ALA A 344 13.76 -17.53 -16.40
C ALA A 344 12.64 -17.09 -15.44
N TYR A 345 12.91 -16.09 -14.59
CA TYR A 345 11.91 -15.51 -13.70
C TYR A 345 10.76 -14.85 -14.48
N TYR A 346 11.06 -14.11 -15.55
CA TYR A 346 10.07 -13.50 -16.43
C TYR A 346 9.17 -14.55 -17.10
N LYS A 347 9.76 -15.61 -17.66
CA LYS A 347 9.04 -16.72 -18.31
C LYS A 347 8.22 -17.58 -17.34
N LEU A 348 8.56 -17.57 -16.06
CA LEU A 348 7.83 -18.31 -15.03
C LEU A 348 6.60 -17.55 -14.50
N TRP A 349 6.70 -16.22 -14.35
CA TRP A 349 5.71 -15.43 -13.62
C TRP A 349 4.91 -14.43 -14.47
N ILE A 350 5.51 -13.89 -15.54
CA ILE A 350 4.98 -12.71 -16.23
C ILE A 350 4.58 -12.99 -17.68
N GLU A 351 5.42 -13.73 -18.41
CA GLU A 351 5.19 -14.04 -19.83
C GLU A 351 3.79 -14.60 -20.06
N HIS A 352 3.18 -14.29 -21.21
CA HIS A 352 1.80 -14.72 -21.47
C HIS A 352 1.62 -16.23 -21.36
N ALA A 353 2.61 -17.00 -21.83
CA ALA A 353 2.60 -18.45 -21.79
C ALA A 353 3.00 -19.05 -20.42
N ALA A 354 3.37 -18.23 -19.43
CA ALA A 354 3.95 -18.68 -18.18
C ALA A 354 3.03 -19.64 -17.39
N SER A 355 3.64 -20.65 -16.77
CA SER A 355 2.93 -21.69 -16.02
C SER A 355 2.50 -21.25 -14.61
N GLN A 356 3.21 -20.31 -14.00
CA GLN A 356 2.84 -19.73 -12.70
C GLN A 356 2.30 -18.31 -12.86
N ARG A 357 1.74 -18.00 -14.04
CA ARG A 357 1.15 -16.69 -14.30
C ARG A 357 -0.07 -16.47 -13.42
N ARG A 358 -0.05 -15.41 -12.62
CA ARG A 358 -1.11 -15.05 -11.66
C ARG A 358 -1.52 -13.59 -11.86
N LYS A 359 -2.41 -13.36 -12.82
CA LYS A 359 -2.82 -12.00 -13.21
C LYS A 359 -4.14 -11.59 -12.53
N LEU A 360 -4.15 -10.40 -11.97
CA LEU A 360 -5.34 -9.64 -11.57
C LEU A 360 -5.33 -8.28 -12.29
N SER A 361 -6.36 -8.01 -13.08
CA SER A 361 -6.59 -6.71 -13.72
C SER A 361 -7.75 -6.01 -13.02
N VAL A 362 -7.47 -4.89 -12.38
CA VAL A 362 -8.48 -4.05 -11.71
C VAL A 362 -8.73 -2.84 -12.60
N GLN A 363 -9.97 -2.71 -13.05
CA GLN A 363 -10.38 -1.74 -14.07
C GLN A 363 -11.40 -0.76 -13.49
N VAL A 364 -11.11 0.53 -13.61
CA VAL A 364 -12.03 1.61 -13.23
C VAL A 364 -12.47 2.33 -14.49
N VAL A 365 -13.72 2.14 -14.88
CA VAL A 365 -14.31 2.67 -16.11
C VAL A 365 -14.93 4.03 -15.83
N SER A 366 -14.57 5.03 -16.64
CA SER A 366 -15.21 6.34 -16.57
C SER A 366 -16.64 6.29 -17.14
N THR A 367 -17.62 6.56 -16.28
CA THR A 367 -19.04 6.73 -16.67
C THR A 367 -19.47 8.20 -16.69
N ALA A 368 -18.53 9.13 -16.44
CA ALA A 368 -18.78 10.56 -16.56
C ALA A 368 -19.19 10.94 -18.00
N PRO A 369 -20.02 11.98 -18.20
CA PRO A 369 -20.38 12.43 -19.55
C PRO A 369 -19.16 12.76 -20.41
N GLY A 370 -19.06 12.11 -21.57
CA GLY A 370 -17.90 12.20 -22.48
C GLY A 370 -16.63 11.56 -21.93
N GLY A 371 -16.77 10.64 -20.97
CA GLY A 371 -15.68 9.90 -20.36
C GLY A 371 -15.27 8.68 -21.16
N ALA A 372 -14.06 8.19 -20.89
CA ALA A 372 -13.36 7.11 -21.59
C ALA A 372 -14.10 5.76 -21.64
N GLY A 373 -15.13 5.56 -20.81
CA GLY A 373 -16.00 4.37 -20.85
C GLY A 373 -17.18 4.48 -21.82
N ASN A 374 -17.48 5.66 -22.37
CA ASN A 374 -18.63 5.85 -23.25
C ASN A 374 -18.31 5.32 -24.68
N PRO A 375 -19.15 4.45 -25.27
CA PRO A 375 -18.98 3.95 -26.64
C PRO A 375 -18.83 5.04 -27.70
N GLU A 376 -19.49 6.19 -27.52
CA GLU A 376 -19.43 7.33 -28.46
C GLU A 376 -18.08 8.07 -28.46
N THR A 377 -17.33 8.00 -27.36
CA THR A 377 -15.93 8.48 -27.29
C THR A 377 -14.94 7.39 -27.67
N ALA A 378 -15.33 6.11 -27.61
CA ALA A 378 -14.51 4.98 -28.04
C ALA A 378 -14.33 4.94 -29.58
N THR A 379 -15.14 5.68 -30.34
CA THR A 379 -15.13 5.68 -31.82
C THR A 379 -14.05 6.51 -32.49
N VAL A 380 -13.12 7.14 -31.75
CA VAL A 380 -11.97 7.81 -32.38
C VAL A 380 -10.76 6.86 -32.37
N GLU A 381 -10.67 6.10 -33.46
CA GLU A 381 -9.51 5.34 -33.94
C GLU A 381 -9.20 4.03 -33.20
N ALA A 382 -9.88 2.95 -33.63
CA ALA A 382 -9.26 1.62 -33.75
C ALA A 382 -8.23 1.62 -34.91
N ILE A 383 -7.35 2.62 -34.94
CA ILE A 383 -6.10 2.51 -35.68
C ILE A 383 -5.25 1.63 -34.75
N GLN A 384 -4.91 0.42 -35.19
CA GLN A 384 -3.74 -0.26 -34.62
C GLN A 384 -2.62 0.77 -34.67
N PRO A 385 -2.14 1.29 -33.53
CA PRO A 385 -1.10 2.30 -33.60
C PRO A 385 0.09 1.65 -34.33
N ASP A 386 0.70 2.37 -35.26
CA ASP A 386 1.95 1.93 -35.90
C ASP A 386 3.09 2.13 -34.88
N ASP A 387 3.01 1.38 -33.78
CA ASP A 387 3.87 1.46 -32.60
C ASP A 387 4.88 0.30 -32.56
N GLY A 388 4.81 -0.61 -33.54
CA GLY A 388 5.64 -1.80 -33.61
C GLY A 388 5.41 -2.79 -32.47
N LEU A 389 4.24 -2.75 -31.81
CA LEU A 389 3.78 -3.79 -30.91
C LEU A 389 2.92 -4.79 -31.66
N SER A 390 3.20 -6.08 -31.46
CA SER A 390 2.32 -7.12 -31.96
C SER A 390 0.95 -7.05 -31.28
N LEU A 391 -0.07 -7.61 -31.93
CA LEU A 391 -1.36 -7.82 -31.29
C LEU A 391 -1.15 -8.52 -29.93
N PRO A 392 -1.83 -8.05 -28.86
CA PRO A 392 -1.73 -8.72 -27.59
C PRO A 392 -2.11 -10.18 -27.76
N PRO A 393 -1.38 -11.12 -27.14
CA PRO A 393 -1.74 -12.53 -27.19
C PRO A 393 -3.19 -12.70 -26.67
N PRO A 394 -3.96 -13.64 -27.26
CA PRO A 394 -5.37 -13.79 -26.93
C PRO A 394 -5.54 -13.95 -25.42
N LEU A 395 -6.53 -13.27 -24.85
CA LEU A 395 -6.84 -13.36 -23.43
C LEU A 395 -7.10 -14.83 -23.08
N ARG A 396 -6.35 -15.37 -22.10
CA ARG A 396 -6.68 -16.66 -21.46
C ARG A 396 -8.08 -16.54 -20.84
N GLU A 397 -8.77 -17.65 -20.59
CA GLU A 397 -10.13 -17.64 -20.01
C GLU A 397 -10.25 -16.61 -18.88
N VAL A 398 -10.97 -15.53 -19.17
CA VAL A 398 -11.08 -14.39 -18.26
C VAL A 398 -12.23 -14.67 -17.31
N LEU A 399 -11.90 -14.82 -16.03
CA LEU A 399 -12.91 -14.90 -14.98
C LEU A 399 -13.21 -13.48 -14.49
N ILE A 400 -14.44 -13.05 -14.71
CA ILE A 400 -14.94 -11.78 -14.18
C ILE A 400 -15.27 -12.00 -12.70
N LEU A 401 -14.55 -11.30 -11.84
CA LEU A 401 -14.83 -11.25 -10.41
C LEU A 401 -16.05 -10.34 -10.17
N VAL A 402 -17.15 -10.93 -9.76
CA VAL A 402 -18.28 -10.19 -9.20
C VAL A 402 -18.13 -10.21 -7.69
N VAL A 403 -17.78 -9.07 -7.09
CA VAL A 403 -17.79 -8.93 -5.62
C VAL A 403 -19.25 -8.84 -5.19
N VAL A 404 -19.79 -9.96 -4.72
CA VAL A 404 -21.08 -9.97 -4.03
C VAL A 404 -20.79 -9.55 -2.59
N CYS A 405 -21.14 -8.31 -2.22
CA CYS A 405 -21.12 -7.88 -0.83
C CYS A 405 -22.13 -8.72 -0.04
N PHE A 406 -21.66 -9.80 0.60
CA PHE A 406 -22.41 -10.41 1.67
C PHE A 406 -22.27 -9.50 2.88
N LEU A 407 -23.33 -8.75 3.19
CA LEU A 407 -23.56 -8.25 4.54
C LEU A 407 -23.65 -9.46 5.48
N SER A 408 -22.52 -9.97 5.95
CA SER A 408 -22.55 -10.90 7.07
C SER A 408 -22.89 -10.08 8.30
N LEU A 409 -24.16 -10.10 8.67
CA LEU A 409 -24.60 -9.81 10.03
C LEU A 409 -23.84 -10.76 10.95
N PHE A 410 -22.74 -10.29 11.54
CA PHE A 410 -22.11 -10.98 12.66
C PHE A 410 -22.99 -10.74 13.89
N GLU A 411 -24.03 -11.56 14.04
CA GLU A 411 -24.55 -11.88 15.37
C GLU A 411 -23.57 -12.87 16.02
N THR A 412 -22.78 -12.39 16.98
CA THR A 412 -22.43 -13.12 18.22
C THR A 412 -21.90 -12.17 19.28
#